data_AF-A0A383D5E7-F1
#
_entry.id   AF-A0A383D5E7-F1
#
_cell.length_a   1.000
_cell.length_b   1.000
_cell.length_c   1.000
_cell.angle_alpha   90.00
_cell.angle_beta   90.00
_cell.angle_gamma   90.00
#
_symmetry.space_group_name_H-M   'P 1'
#
loop_
_entity.id
_entity.type
_entity.pdbx_description
1 polymer ?
#
loop_
_entity_poly.entity_id
_entity_poly.type
_entity_poly.pdbx_seq_one_letter_code
_entity_poly.pdbx_strand_id
1 'polypeptide(L)'
;MRQPITKSLIVLVFAFLFSLAASEASGEADLVITSLDYTNDFENGDPVTIVQSGRDDDTEYKYNFYDDDDDDCGSQRCLPNGWFEKNFDDSGWSAGAAPFGNDDQAGASPGTIWQSEDGLNDHVVIRHEFTYSNEYEAISATLNVAHNNYYVAYLNGNLIRNCYSYQSNSNCYEGDAAYWD
;
A
#
# COMPACT_ATOMS: atom_id res chain seq x y z
N MET A 1 33.89 13.87 25.35
CA MET A 1 32.49 14.21 25.71
C MET A 1 31.78 14.54 24.40
N ARG A 2 31.13 13.56 23.73
CA ARG A 2 29.72 13.13 23.88
C ARG A 2 28.68 14.27 23.82
N GLN A 3 28.08 14.36 22.62
CA GLN A 3 26.68 14.64 22.26
C GLN A 3 26.04 16.01 22.54
N PRO A 4 24.94 16.38 21.86
CA PRO A 4 24.47 15.97 20.52
C PRO A 4 23.99 17.14 19.63
N ILE A 5 23.91 16.87 18.34
CA ILE A 5 23.16 17.66 17.35
C ILE A 5 21.71 17.20 17.42
N THR A 6 20.79 18.05 17.87
CA THR A 6 19.35 17.84 17.72
C THR A 6 18.93 18.36 16.35
N LYS A 7 18.53 17.42 15.48
CA LYS A 7 17.90 17.70 14.19
C LYS A 7 16.51 18.27 14.47
N SER A 8 16.29 19.52 14.08
CA SER A 8 14.96 20.13 14.08
C SER A 8 14.16 19.59 12.90
N LEU A 9 12.96 19.11 13.19
CA LEU A 9 11.89 18.79 12.25
C LEU A 9 11.56 20.05 11.42
N ILE A 10 11.63 19.99 10.10
CA ILE A 10 11.07 21.04 9.23
C ILE A 10 9.71 20.53 8.76
N VAL A 11 8.65 21.03 9.40
CA VAL A 11 7.29 20.99 8.86
C VAL A 11 7.14 22.23 8.00
N LEU A 12 6.97 22.05 6.69
CA LEU A 12 6.67 23.14 5.76
C LEU A 12 5.21 23.55 5.94
N VAL A 13 4.99 24.59 6.74
CA VAL A 13 3.70 25.29 6.80
C VAL A 13 3.71 26.34 5.69
N PHE A 14 2.89 26.13 4.65
CA PHE A 14 2.60 27.17 3.66
C PHE A 14 1.67 28.20 4.31
N ALA A 15 2.24 29.31 4.79
CA ALA A 15 1.47 30.48 5.19
C ALA A 15 1.17 31.32 3.93
N PHE A 16 -0.07 31.28 3.45
CA PHE A 16 -0.57 32.23 2.45
C PHE A 16 -0.80 33.59 3.13
N LEU A 17 0.13 34.53 2.94
CA LEU A 17 -0.06 35.93 3.31
C LEU A 17 -0.98 36.60 2.28
N PHE A 18 -2.26 36.76 2.62
CA PHE A 18 -3.17 37.63 1.88
C PHE A 18 -2.84 39.09 2.24
N SER A 19 -2.07 39.77 1.38
CA SER A 19 -1.83 41.21 1.49
C SER A 19 -3.06 41.97 0.98
N LEU A 20 -3.95 42.38 1.89
CA LEU A 20 -4.96 43.40 1.58
C LEU A 20 -4.29 44.78 1.62
N ALA A 21 -4.06 45.35 0.44
CA ALA A 21 -3.75 46.77 0.30
C ALA A 21 -5.02 47.58 0.61
N ALA A 22 -5.11 48.16 1.81
CA ALA A 22 -6.15 49.10 2.16
C ALA A 22 -5.98 50.38 1.33
N SER A 23 -6.95 50.64 0.45
CA SER A 23 -7.16 51.96 -0.16
C SER A 23 -8.37 52.58 0.54
N GLU A 24 -8.17 53.77 1.09
CA GLU A 24 -9.17 54.48 1.90
C GLU A 24 -10.40 54.81 1.06
N ALA A 25 -11.50 54.08 1.32
CA ALA A 25 -12.83 54.40 0.81
C ALA A 25 -13.87 54.15 1.91
N SER A 26 -14.49 55.24 2.32
CA SER A 26 -15.62 55.37 3.25
C SER A 26 -16.65 54.25 3.16
N GLY A 27 -16.77 53.48 4.25
CA GLY A 27 -17.82 52.48 4.48
C GLY A 27 -17.21 51.15 4.89
N GLU A 28 -16.71 51.07 6.12
CA GLU A 28 -16.08 49.86 6.66
C GLU A 28 -17.16 48.81 6.94
N ALA A 29 -17.48 48.01 5.93
CA ALA A 29 -18.09 46.72 6.17
C ALA A 29 -17.01 45.87 6.82
N ASP A 30 -17.04 45.82 8.15
CA ASP A 30 -16.25 44.86 8.93
C ASP A 30 -16.59 43.47 8.37
N LEU A 31 -15.63 42.87 7.67
CA LEU A 31 -15.78 41.52 7.13
C LEU A 31 -15.68 40.56 8.31
N VAL A 32 -16.79 40.44 9.05
CA VAL A 32 -16.92 39.44 10.09
C VAL A 32 -17.05 38.08 9.39
N ILE A 33 -15.97 37.30 9.41
CA ILE A 33 -16.04 35.87 9.11
C ILE A 33 -16.83 35.24 10.26
N THR A 34 -18.15 35.12 10.08
CA THR A 34 -19.05 34.55 11.10
C THR A 34 -18.95 33.03 11.16
N SER A 35 -18.55 32.38 10.06
CA SER A 35 -18.14 30.98 10.03
C SER A 35 -17.12 30.75 8.92
N LEU A 36 -16.09 29.97 9.24
CA LEU A 36 -15.31 29.21 8.28
C LEU A 36 -15.95 27.81 8.28
N ASP A 37 -16.82 27.54 7.31
CA ASP A 37 -17.19 26.16 7.02
C ASP A 37 -16.00 25.54 6.30
N TYR A 38 -15.19 24.79 7.04
CA TYR A 38 -14.47 23.69 6.43
C TYR A 38 -15.55 22.68 6.05
N THR A 39 -15.90 22.59 4.77
CA THR A 39 -16.68 21.47 4.23
C THR A 39 -15.79 20.23 4.27
N ASN A 40 -15.44 19.78 5.47
CA ASN A 40 -15.02 18.41 5.66
C ASN A 40 -16.34 17.62 5.71
N ASP A 41 -16.91 17.39 4.52
CA ASP A 41 -18.14 16.58 4.33
C ASP A 41 -17.90 15.10 4.67
N PHE A 42 -16.78 14.76 5.30
CA PHE A 42 -16.58 13.49 5.96
C PHE A 42 -17.25 13.55 7.33
N GLU A 43 -18.39 12.87 7.45
CA GLU A 43 -18.80 12.39 8.76
C GLU A 43 -17.61 11.65 9.40
N ASN A 44 -17.04 12.25 10.44
CA ASN A 44 -16.02 11.75 11.37
C ASN A 44 -14.58 11.46 10.87
N GLY A 45 -14.28 11.49 9.58
CA GLY A 45 -12.90 11.25 9.09
C GLY A 45 -12.40 9.83 9.36
N ASP A 46 -13.32 8.89 9.56
CA ASP A 46 -13.00 7.48 9.75
C ASP A 46 -12.47 6.87 8.45
N PRO A 47 -11.46 5.99 8.50
CA PRO A 47 -10.96 5.32 7.31
C PRO A 47 -12.04 4.42 6.70
N VAL A 48 -12.21 4.49 5.39
CA VAL A 48 -13.08 3.58 4.63
C VAL A 48 -12.25 2.40 4.13
N THR A 49 -12.66 1.18 4.47
CA THR A 49 -12.05 -0.04 3.92
C THR A 49 -12.55 -0.27 2.49
N ILE A 50 -11.64 -0.13 1.52
CA ILE A 50 -11.95 -0.32 0.10
C ILE A 50 -11.86 -1.80 -0.29
N VAL A 51 -10.84 -2.49 0.23
CA VAL A 51 -10.61 -3.92 0.04
C VAL A 51 -10.32 -4.50 1.41
N GLN A 52 -11.16 -5.44 1.84
CA GLN A 52 -10.97 -6.24 3.04
C GLN A 52 -10.48 -7.62 2.59
N SER A 53 -9.48 -8.20 3.26
CA SER A 53 -8.89 -9.48 2.86
C SER A 53 -8.08 -10.06 4.01
N GLY A 54 -7.96 -11.39 4.07
CA GLY A 54 -7.10 -12.07 5.02
C GLY A 54 -7.76 -13.29 5.63
N ARG A 55 -7.55 -13.50 6.93
CA ARG A 55 -7.93 -14.72 7.67
C ARG A 55 -9.40 -15.09 7.53
N ASP A 56 -10.29 -14.10 7.62
CA ASP A 56 -11.74 -14.29 7.74
C ASP A 56 -12.52 -13.84 6.48
N ASP A 57 -11.82 -13.39 5.43
CA ASP A 57 -12.40 -12.77 4.24
C ASP A 57 -11.93 -13.46 2.95
N ASP A 58 -12.88 -13.85 2.08
CA ASP A 58 -12.62 -14.58 0.84
C ASP A 58 -12.35 -13.67 -0.37
N THR A 59 -11.58 -12.59 -0.21
CA THR A 59 -11.23 -11.73 -1.35
C THR A 59 -10.38 -12.51 -2.35
N GLU A 60 -10.90 -12.68 -3.57
CA GLU A 60 -10.18 -13.32 -4.66
C GLU A 60 -9.20 -12.36 -5.35
N TYR A 61 -8.04 -12.91 -5.68
CA TYR A 61 -6.95 -12.24 -6.36
C TYR A 61 -6.60 -12.98 -7.63
N LYS A 62 -6.16 -12.24 -8.65
CA LYS A 62 -5.41 -12.81 -9.76
C LYS A 62 -4.00 -13.13 -9.28
N TYR A 63 -3.53 -14.34 -9.56
CA TYR A 63 -2.18 -14.73 -9.16
C TYR A 63 -1.50 -15.62 -10.18
N ASN A 64 -0.17 -15.55 -10.17
CA ASN A 64 0.67 -16.54 -10.83
C ASN A 64 1.88 -16.85 -9.96
N PHE A 65 2.33 -18.10 -10.03
CA PHE A 65 3.55 -18.54 -9.38
C PHE A 65 4.70 -18.45 -10.39
N TYR A 66 5.81 -17.90 -9.92
CA TYR A 66 7.07 -17.83 -10.64
C TYR A 66 8.06 -18.60 -9.79
N ASP A 67 8.18 -19.86 -10.16
CA ASP A 67 9.02 -20.88 -9.55
C ASP A 67 10.37 -20.92 -10.29
N ASP A 68 11.47 -21.01 -9.56
CA ASP A 68 12.85 -21.08 -10.07
C ASP A 68 13.15 -22.43 -10.76
N ASP A 69 12.21 -23.39 -10.75
CA ASP A 69 12.37 -24.73 -11.35
C ASP A 69 12.34 -24.78 -12.89
N ASP A 70 11.67 -23.83 -13.55
CA ASP A 70 11.53 -23.78 -15.01
C ASP A 70 12.57 -22.81 -15.62
N ASP A 71 13.82 -23.26 -15.58
CA ASP A 71 15.09 -22.59 -15.92
C ASP A 71 15.22 -21.96 -17.34
N ASP A 72 14.16 -21.80 -18.14
CA ASP A 72 14.28 -21.18 -19.48
C ASP A 72 14.44 -19.65 -19.43
N CYS A 73 14.44 -19.06 -18.22
CA CYS A 73 14.77 -17.66 -18.01
C CYS A 73 16.23 -17.54 -17.51
N GLY A 74 17.15 -17.13 -18.39
CA GLY A 74 18.60 -17.04 -18.11
C GLY A 74 19.06 -16.08 -16.99
N SER A 75 18.15 -15.66 -16.11
CA SER A 75 18.42 -14.93 -14.88
C SER A 75 17.29 -15.14 -13.86
N GLN A 76 17.51 -16.02 -12.87
CA GLN A 76 17.10 -16.08 -11.44
C GLN A 76 15.82 -15.39 -10.89
N ARG A 77 14.95 -14.82 -11.73
CA ARG A 77 13.71 -14.12 -11.36
C ARG A 77 12.80 -14.13 -12.59
N CYS A 78 12.10 -15.23 -12.87
CA CYS A 78 11.19 -15.35 -14.02
C CYS A 78 9.94 -14.44 -13.94
N LEU A 79 10.01 -13.33 -13.19
CA LEU A 79 8.97 -12.32 -13.12
C LEU A 79 8.81 -11.62 -14.48
N PRO A 80 7.61 -11.54 -15.05
CA PRO A 80 7.41 -10.92 -16.34
C PRO A 80 7.65 -9.41 -16.24
N ASN A 81 8.31 -8.85 -17.25
CA ASN A 81 8.54 -7.40 -17.29
C ASN A 81 7.21 -6.64 -17.21
N GLY A 82 7.16 -5.62 -16.35
CA GLY A 82 5.97 -4.78 -16.20
C GLY A 82 4.81 -5.44 -15.45
N TRP A 83 5.01 -6.56 -14.74
CA TRP A 83 3.96 -7.23 -13.98
C TRP A 83 3.21 -6.32 -12.97
N PHE A 84 3.81 -5.22 -12.54
CA PHE A 84 3.24 -4.24 -11.61
C PHE A 84 2.46 -3.12 -12.33
N GLU A 85 2.53 -3.03 -13.65
CA GLU A 85 1.87 -1.98 -14.42
C GLU A 85 0.35 -2.18 -14.42
N LYS A 86 -0.39 -1.06 -14.42
CA LYS A 86 -1.85 -1.06 -14.39
C LYS A 86 -2.47 -1.86 -15.54
N ASN A 87 -1.88 -1.74 -16.72
CA ASN A 87 -2.35 -2.35 -17.97
C ASN A 87 -1.64 -3.66 -18.33
N PHE A 88 -0.93 -4.28 -17.38
CA PHE A 88 -0.37 -5.61 -17.58
C PHE A 88 -1.50 -6.63 -17.83
N ASP A 89 -1.31 -7.51 -18.82
CA ASP A 89 -2.28 -8.55 -19.16
C ASP A 89 -2.11 -9.76 -18.24
N ASP A 90 -3.00 -9.88 -17.25
CA ASP A 90 -3.10 -11.01 -16.33
C ASP A 90 -4.29 -11.95 -16.67
N SER A 91 -4.84 -11.86 -17.89
CA SER A 91 -6.01 -12.65 -18.29
C SER A 91 -5.77 -14.17 -18.22
N GLY A 92 -4.52 -14.60 -18.40
CA GLY A 92 -4.09 -15.99 -18.27
C GLY A 92 -3.83 -16.46 -16.83
N TRP A 93 -3.92 -15.58 -15.84
CA TRP A 93 -3.61 -15.91 -14.44
C TRP A 93 -4.77 -16.61 -13.74
N SER A 94 -4.40 -17.48 -12.80
CA SER A 94 -5.33 -18.14 -11.88
C SER A 94 -6.01 -17.12 -10.96
N ALA A 95 -7.12 -17.53 -10.35
CA ALA A 95 -7.81 -16.77 -9.33
C ALA A 95 -7.90 -17.60 -8.03
N GLY A 96 -7.70 -16.96 -6.88
CA GLY A 96 -7.73 -17.62 -5.58
C GLY A 96 -7.81 -16.62 -4.43
N ALA A 97 -8.30 -17.08 -3.28
CA ALA A 97 -8.48 -16.25 -2.10
C ALA A 97 -7.20 -16.19 -1.24
N ALA A 98 -7.03 -15.07 -0.53
CA ALA A 98 -6.08 -15.00 0.58
C ALA A 98 -6.56 -15.86 1.78
N PRO A 99 -5.68 -16.24 2.71
CA PRO A 99 -4.23 -16.10 2.64
C PRO A 99 -3.57 -17.09 1.67
N PHE A 100 -2.44 -16.68 1.09
CA PHE A 100 -1.61 -17.51 0.24
C PHE A 100 -0.52 -18.18 1.09
N GLY A 101 -0.36 -19.49 0.98
CA GLY A 101 0.65 -20.22 1.74
C GLY A 101 0.41 -21.72 1.73
N ASN A 102 1.10 -22.45 2.60
CA ASN A 102 1.15 -23.91 2.53
C ASN A 102 0.70 -24.65 3.78
N ASP A 103 0.59 -23.95 4.89
CA ASP A 103 0.20 -24.49 6.18
C ASP A 103 -0.68 -23.46 6.89
N ASP A 104 -1.41 -23.92 7.90
CA ASP A 104 -2.16 -23.02 8.77
C ASP A 104 -1.20 -22.03 9.46
N GLN A 105 -1.47 -20.74 9.33
CA GLN A 105 -0.71 -19.68 9.98
C GLN A 105 -1.62 -18.90 10.91
N ALA A 106 -1.29 -18.88 12.21
CA ALA A 106 -2.07 -18.21 13.26
C ALA A 106 -3.59 -18.56 13.24
N GLY A 107 -3.93 -19.81 12.94
CA GLY A 107 -5.31 -20.30 12.88
C GLY A 107 -6.06 -20.00 11.58
N ALA A 108 -5.39 -19.42 10.58
CA ALA A 108 -5.89 -19.22 9.23
C ALA A 108 -5.37 -20.32 8.30
N SER A 109 -6.26 -21.13 7.72
CA SER A 109 -5.88 -22.04 6.63
C SER A 109 -5.69 -21.26 5.33
N PRO A 110 -4.74 -21.65 4.46
CA PRO A 110 -4.57 -20.98 3.17
C PRO A 110 -5.82 -21.09 2.29
N GLY A 111 -6.30 -19.95 1.79
CA GLY A 111 -7.33 -19.89 0.75
C GLY A 111 -6.77 -20.29 -0.62
N THR A 112 -5.46 -20.08 -0.82
CA THR A 112 -4.71 -20.54 -1.99
C THR A 112 -3.41 -21.21 -1.57
N ILE A 113 -3.23 -22.46 -1.99
CA ILE A 113 -2.01 -23.22 -1.70
C ILE A 113 -0.85 -22.69 -2.54
N TRP A 114 0.21 -22.25 -1.85
CA TRP A 114 1.49 -21.87 -2.43
C TRP A 114 2.61 -22.50 -1.61
N GLN A 115 3.40 -23.37 -2.24
CA GLN A 115 4.62 -23.97 -1.69
C GLN A 115 5.78 -23.66 -2.62
N SER A 116 6.90 -23.24 -2.03
CA SER A 116 8.21 -23.14 -2.69
C SER A 116 9.07 -24.34 -2.30
N GLU A 117 9.96 -24.78 -3.18
CA GLU A 117 10.97 -25.77 -2.80
C GLU A 117 12.07 -25.13 -1.92
N ASP A 118 12.73 -25.95 -1.10
CA ASP A 118 13.77 -25.47 -0.18
C ASP A 118 14.99 -24.92 -0.94
N GLY A 119 15.26 -23.63 -0.77
CA GLY A 119 16.48 -22.97 -1.27
C GLY A 119 16.33 -22.24 -2.61
N LEU A 120 15.13 -22.19 -3.17
CA LEU A 120 14.81 -21.45 -4.39
C LEU A 120 14.12 -20.11 -4.09
N ASN A 121 14.32 -19.12 -4.96
CA ASN A 121 13.74 -17.80 -4.79
C ASN A 121 12.39 -17.70 -5.52
N ASP A 122 11.39 -18.40 -5.01
CA ASP A 122 10.08 -18.41 -5.65
C ASP A 122 9.29 -17.15 -5.33
N HIS A 123 8.43 -16.77 -6.27
CA HIS A 123 7.59 -15.60 -6.15
C HIS A 123 6.15 -15.95 -6.48
N VAL A 124 5.24 -15.63 -5.56
CA VAL A 124 3.85 -15.40 -5.93
C VAL A 124 3.69 -13.92 -6.31
N VAL A 125 3.12 -13.67 -7.48
CA VAL A 125 2.64 -12.33 -7.82
C VAL A 125 1.14 -12.32 -7.70
N ILE A 126 0.62 -11.35 -6.95
CA ILE A 126 -0.79 -11.20 -6.62
C ILE A 126 -1.26 -9.83 -7.14
N ARG A 127 -2.39 -9.82 -7.86
CA ARG A 127 -3.02 -8.63 -8.44
C ARG A 127 -4.50 -8.59 -8.07
N HIS A 128 -5.00 -7.39 -7.80
CA HIS A 128 -6.41 -7.15 -7.53
C HIS A 128 -6.80 -5.76 -8.05
N GLU A 129 -7.87 -5.74 -8.84
CA GLU A 129 -8.49 -4.50 -9.29
C GLU A 129 -9.66 -4.16 -8.39
N PHE A 130 -9.74 -2.90 -7.96
CA PHE A 130 -10.86 -2.39 -7.18
C PHE A 130 -11.29 -1.05 -7.75
N THR A 131 -12.55 -0.68 -7.49
CA THR A 131 -13.11 0.62 -7.85
C THR A 131 -13.42 1.40 -6.58
N TYR A 132 -13.02 2.67 -6.56
CA TYR A 132 -13.39 3.62 -5.51
C TYR A 132 -13.93 4.86 -6.20
N SER A 133 -15.17 5.25 -5.89
CA SER A 133 -15.91 6.30 -6.64
C SER A 133 -15.69 7.71 -6.08
N ASN A 134 -15.02 7.82 -4.94
CA ASN A 134 -14.77 9.08 -4.24
C ASN A 134 -13.26 9.39 -4.25
N GLU A 135 -12.56 9.04 -5.32
CA GLU A 135 -11.10 9.13 -5.42
C GLU A 135 -10.57 10.56 -5.26
N TYR A 136 -11.37 11.56 -5.62
CA TYR A 136 -11.04 12.97 -5.47
C TYR A 136 -11.14 13.48 -4.03
N GLU A 137 -11.73 12.67 -3.14
CA GLU A 137 -11.89 12.97 -1.72
C GLU A 137 -10.80 12.26 -0.89
N ALA A 138 -10.04 11.33 -1.47
CA ALA A 138 -8.99 10.60 -0.75
C ALA A 138 -7.80 11.49 -0.39
N ILE A 139 -7.58 11.72 0.91
CA ILE A 139 -6.46 12.50 1.44
C ILE A 139 -5.23 11.61 1.69
N SER A 140 -5.46 10.36 2.10
CA SER A 140 -4.44 9.35 2.31
C SER A 140 -5.03 7.95 2.11
N ALA A 141 -4.15 6.98 1.90
CA ALA A 141 -4.51 5.57 1.83
C ALA A 141 -3.47 4.76 2.59
N THR A 142 -3.93 3.68 3.22
CA THR A 142 -3.08 2.74 3.96
C THR A 142 -3.23 1.35 3.34
N LEU A 143 -2.11 0.69 3.09
CA LEU A 143 -2.06 -0.71 2.70
C LEU A 143 -1.49 -1.50 3.88
N ASN A 144 -2.31 -2.38 4.45
CA ASN A 144 -1.87 -3.34 5.46
C ASN A 144 -1.57 -4.66 4.76
N VAL A 145 -0.38 -5.23 5.00
CA VAL A 145 0.04 -6.53 4.42
C VAL A 145 0.57 -7.43 5.53
N ALA A 146 -0.04 -8.61 5.68
CA ALA A 146 0.46 -9.71 6.48
C ALA A 146 1.22 -10.61 5.50
N HIS A 147 2.50 -10.81 5.75
CA HIS A 147 3.36 -11.57 4.86
C HIS A 147 4.44 -12.29 5.66
N ASN A 148 4.84 -13.46 5.20
CA ASN A 148 6.08 -14.09 5.64
C ASN A 148 7.20 -13.77 4.62
N ASN A 149 8.44 -13.76 5.08
CA ASN A 149 9.65 -13.38 4.34
C ASN A 149 9.65 -11.92 3.84
N TYR A 150 9.42 -11.71 2.54
CA TYR A 150 9.67 -10.47 1.83
C TYR A 150 8.53 -10.15 0.87
N TYR A 151 8.31 -8.86 0.60
CA TYR A 151 7.31 -8.43 -0.37
C TYR A 151 7.72 -7.15 -1.08
N VAL A 152 7.05 -6.87 -2.18
CA VAL A 152 7.07 -5.54 -2.82
C VAL A 152 5.64 -5.20 -3.23
N ALA A 153 5.21 -3.99 -2.92
CA ALA A 153 3.85 -3.54 -3.17
C ALA A 153 3.83 -2.34 -4.12
N TYR A 154 2.92 -2.41 -5.10
CA TYR A 154 2.67 -1.35 -6.06
C TYR A 154 1.17 -1.00 -6.06
N LEU A 155 0.86 0.27 -6.32
CA LEU A 155 -0.50 0.73 -6.57
C LEU A 155 -0.52 1.53 -7.87
N ASN A 156 -1.33 1.11 -8.84
CA ASN A 156 -1.41 1.73 -10.17
C ASN A 156 -0.01 1.92 -10.82
N GLY A 157 0.87 0.92 -10.70
CA GLY A 157 2.25 0.97 -11.21
C GLY A 157 3.25 1.76 -10.37
N ASN A 158 2.82 2.44 -9.31
CA ASN A 158 3.71 3.21 -8.43
C ASN A 158 4.17 2.36 -7.25
N LEU A 159 5.47 2.36 -6.97
CA LEU A 159 6.04 1.65 -5.83
C LEU A 159 5.53 2.26 -4.50
N ILE A 160 4.88 1.45 -3.69
CA ILE A 160 4.43 1.82 -2.34
C ILE A 160 5.48 1.42 -1.30
N ARG A 161 5.97 0.19 -1.39
CA ARG A 161 6.96 -0.34 -0.45
C ARG A 161 7.84 -1.38 -1.12
N ASN A 162 9.15 -1.26 -0.92
CA ASN A 162 10.13 -2.27 -1.32
C ASN A 162 10.74 -2.94 -0.08
N CYS A 163 10.26 -4.16 0.18
CA CYS A 163 10.71 -5.06 1.23
C CYS A 163 11.25 -6.35 0.60
N TYR A 164 11.87 -6.28 -0.58
CA TYR A 164 12.12 -7.46 -1.43
C TYR A 164 13.37 -8.28 -1.03
N SER A 165 14.24 -7.78 -0.15
CA SER A 165 15.38 -8.57 0.35
C SER A 165 15.94 -8.07 1.67
N TYR A 166 16.59 -8.98 2.41
CA TYR A 166 17.34 -8.69 3.64
C TYR A 166 18.35 -7.55 3.47
N GLN A 167 19.08 -7.55 2.34
CA GLN A 167 20.14 -6.58 2.06
C GLN A 167 19.58 -5.19 1.76
N SER A 168 18.34 -5.11 1.28
CA SER A 168 17.65 -3.85 0.97
C SER A 168 16.84 -3.26 2.13
N ASN A 169 16.36 -4.08 3.08
CA ASN A 169 15.64 -3.61 4.27
C ASN A 169 15.59 -4.70 5.36
N SER A 170 16.54 -4.69 6.30
CA SER A 170 16.60 -5.67 7.40
C SER A 170 15.42 -5.59 8.38
N ASN A 171 14.65 -4.50 8.34
CA ASN A 171 13.43 -4.29 9.12
C ASN A 171 12.13 -4.76 8.43
N CYS A 172 12.23 -5.37 7.24
CA CYS A 172 11.09 -5.86 6.50
C CYS A 172 10.93 -7.39 6.55
N TYR A 173 11.93 -8.13 7.04
CA TYR A 173 11.78 -9.57 7.17
C TYR A 173 10.75 -9.88 8.26
N GLU A 174 9.73 -10.64 7.89
CA GLU A 174 8.73 -11.15 8.83
C GLU A 174 8.76 -12.68 8.78
N GLY A 175 8.93 -13.33 9.93
CA GLY A 175 9.01 -14.79 10.03
C GLY A 175 7.72 -15.42 10.54
N ASP A 176 6.87 -14.63 11.21
CA ASP A 176 5.64 -15.07 11.85
C ASP A 176 4.61 -13.94 11.80
N ALA A 177 4.00 -13.76 10.63
CA ALA A 177 3.05 -12.67 10.42
C ALA A 177 1.80 -12.86 11.29
N ALA A 178 1.55 -11.88 12.16
CA ALA A 178 0.27 -11.77 12.82
C ALA A 178 -0.79 -11.24 11.83
N TYR A 179 -1.88 -11.98 11.65
CA TYR A 179 -3.09 -11.44 11.04
C TYR A 179 -3.73 -10.46 12.03
N TRP A 180 -4.18 -9.31 11.54
CA TRP A 180 -4.98 -8.38 12.32
C TRP A 180 -6.44 -8.85 12.36
N ASP A 181 -7.09 -8.61 13.50
CA ASP A 181 -8.54 -8.76 13.66
C ASP A 181 -9.29 -7.54 13.08
#